data_AF-A0A8T5XLC7-F1
#
_entry.id   AF-A0A8T5XLC7-F1
#
_cell.length_a   1.000
_cell.length_b   1.000
_cell.length_c   1.000
_cell.angle_alpha   90.00
_cell.angle_beta   90.00
_cell.angle_gamma   90.00
#
_symmetry.space_group_name_H-M   'P 1'
#
loop_
_entity.id
_entity.type
_entity.pdbx_description
1 polymer ?
#
loop_
_entity_poly.entity_id
_entity_poly.type
_entity_poly.pdbx_seq_one_letter_code
_entity_poly.pdbx_strand_id
1 'polypeptide(L)'
;MIIMKKKKFKLRYVLFLALIIYLGTVFIKQEMTINSLEKKNTKKQQEVKELNKEISDIEKQLEKVNSLEFIEKIARKELKMVKPNEIIYIDKNKEDKEEKNNFTEE
;
A
#
# COMPACT_ATOMS: atom_id res chain seq x y z
N MET A 1 9.07 -78.43 14.26
CA MET A 1 8.99 -77.05 14.78
C MET A 1 10.15 -76.26 14.20
N ILE A 2 9.95 -75.47 13.14
CA ILE A 2 11.04 -74.71 12.50
C ILE A 2 10.94 -73.27 12.97
N ILE A 3 11.80 -72.91 13.92
CA ILE A 3 11.94 -71.53 14.39
C ILE A 3 12.88 -70.81 13.42
N MET A 4 12.32 -70.10 12.44
CA MET A 4 13.05 -69.17 11.59
C MET A 4 13.44 -67.94 12.40
N LYS A 5 14.67 -67.91 12.92
CA LYS A 5 15.31 -66.68 13.40
C LYS A 5 16.44 -66.28 12.44
N LYS A 6 16.47 -64.96 12.16
CA LYS A 6 17.56 -64.12 11.62
C LYS A 6 17.29 -63.47 10.25
N LYS A 7 16.47 -62.40 10.25
CA LYS A 7 16.45 -61.31 9.24
C LYS A 7 16.38 -59.89 9.84
N LYS A 8 16.53 -59.74 11.16
CA LYS A 8 16.33 -58.46 11.86
C LYS A 8 17.33 -57.36 11.48
N PHE A 9 18.57 -57.73 11.10
CA PHE A 9 19.58 -56.76 10.63
C PHE A 9 19.17 -56.11 9.31
N LYS A 10 18.75 -56.88 8.31
CA LYS A 10 18.28 -56.33 7.02
C LYS A 10 17.05 -55.43 7.20
N LEU A 11 16.14 -55.78 8.13
CA LEU A 11 14.97 -54.96 8.42
C LEU A 11 15.32 -53.61 9.07
N ARG A 12 16.33 -53.57 9.97
CA ARG A 12 16.84 -52.32 10.54
C ARG A 12 17.39 -51.38 9.48
N TYR A 13 18.16 -51.88 8.50
CA TYR A 13 18.67 -51.05 7.40
C TYR A 13 17.56 -50.53 6.49
N VAL A 14 16.54 -51.35 6.21
CA VAL A 14 15.36 -50.92 5.43
C VAL A 14 14.58 -49.82 6.16
N LEU A 15 14.39 -49.96 7.48
CA LEU A 15 13.72 -48.94 8.29
C LEU A 15 14.54 -47.64 8.34
N PHE A 16 15.87 -47.75 8.45
CA PHE A 16 16.77 -46.60 8.44
C PHE A 16 16.79 -45.89 7.08
N LEU A 17 16.76 -46.66 5.98
CA LEU A 17 16.67 -46.11 4.63
C LEU A 17 15.32 -45.38 4.41
N ALA A 18 14.21 -45.94 4.90
CA ALA A 18 12.91 -45.29 4.85
C ALA A 18 12.90 -43.97 5.65
N LEU A 19 13.57 -43.93 6.81
CA LEU A 19 13.72 -42.71 7.60
C LEU A 19 14.51 -41.63 6.84
N ILE A 20 15.61 -42.01 6.18
CA ILE A 20 16.42 -41.08 5.38
C ILE A 20 15.61 -40.54 4.20
N ILE A 21 14.85 -41.39 3.50
CA ILE A 21 13.98 -40.97 2.39
C ILE A 21 12.91 -40.00 2.90
N TYR A 22 12.27 -40.31 4.03
CA TYR A 22 11.28 -39.43 4.64
C TYR A 22 11.87 -38.06 4.97
N LEU A 23 13.02 -38.02 5.66
CA LEU A 23 13.72 -36.78 5.98
C LEU A 23 14.11 -36.02 4.71
N GLY A 24 14.66 -36.70 3.70
CA GLY A 24 14.99 -36.09 2.41
C GLY A 24 13.80 -35.39 1.75
N THR A 25 12.62 -36.01 1.77
CA THR A 25 11.40 -35.36 1.22
C THR A 25 10.96 -34.13 2.02
N VAL A 26 11.18 -34.10 3.33
CA VAL A 26 10.86 -32.96 4.19
C VAL A 26 11.82 -31.81 3.92
N PHE A 27 13.12 -32.08 3.79
CA PHE A 27 14.14 -31.07 3.48
C PHE A 27 13.89 -30.40 2.13
N ILE A 28 13.60 -31.18 1.07
CA ILE A 28 13.31 -30.63 -0.27
C ILE A 28 12.08 -29.70 -0.23
N LYS A 29 11.02 -30.06 0.51
CA LYS A 29 9.82 -29.24 0.65
C LYS A 29 10.06 -27.98 1.47
N GLN A 30 10.90 -28.06 2.50
CA GLN A 30 11.28 -26.92 3.33
C GLN A 30 12.03 -25.85 2.53
N GLU A 31 12.99 -26.26 1.69
CA GLU A 31 13.78 -25.34 0.87
C GLU A 31 12.92 -24.54 -0.12
N MET A 32 11.94 -25.20 -0.77
CA MET A 32 10.98 -24.52 -1.64
C MET A 32 10.08 -23.55 -0.87
N THR A 33 9.66 -23.93 0.33
CA THR A 33 8.78 -23.12 1.18
C THR A 33 9.50 -21.86 1.66
N ILE A 34 10.75 -21.99 2.11
CA ILE A 34 11.60 -20.87 2.53
C ILE A 34 11.80 -19.89 1.37
N ASN A 35 12.20 -20.36 0.19
CA ASN A 35 12.39 -19.49 -0.97
C ASN A 35 11.10 -18.77 -1.39
N SER A 36 9.94 -19.45 -1.28
CA SER A 36 8.64 -18.83 -1.56
C SER A 36 8.25 -17.76 -0.52
N LEU A 37 8.58 -17.97 0.75
CA LEU A 37 8.35 -17.04 1.84
C LEU A 37 9.27 -15.82 1.73
N GLU A 38 10.54 -16.03 1.40
CA GLU A 38 11.49 -14.94 1.13
C GLU A 38 11.02 -14.09 -0.05
N LYS A 39 10.59 -14.70 -1.16
CA LYS A 39 10.02 -13.96 -2.30
C LYS A 39 8.76 -13.17 -1.95
N LYS A 40 7.92 -13.69 -1.06
CA LYS A 40 6.73 -12.96 -0.57
C LYS A 40 7.15 -11.79 0.33
N ASN A 41 8.12 -12.00 1.21
CA ASN A 41 8.64 -10.94 2.08
C ASN A 41 9.32 -9.84 1.28
N THR A 42 10.15 -10.17 0.28
CA THR A 42 10.81 -9.16 -0.56
C THR A 42 9.80 -8.36 -1.37
N LYS A 43 8.78 -9.00 -1.95
CA LYS A 43 7.68 -8.28 -2.62
C LYS A 43 6.93 -7.35 -1.68
N LYS A 44 6.55 -7.82 -0.49
CA LYS A 44 5.88 -6.96 0.50
C LYS A 44 6.76 -5.81 0.96
N GLN A 45 8.06 -6.03 1.14
CA GLN A 45 9.00 -4.96 1.49
C GLN A 45 9.18 -3.95 0.35
N GLN A 46 9.15 -4.39 -0.91
CA GLN A 46 9.16 -3.50 -2.06
C GLN A 46 7.88 -2.65 -2.12
N GLU A 47 6.72 -3.27 -1.95
CA GLU A 47 5.44 -2.57 -1.89
C GLU A 47 5.40 -1.53 -0.76
N VAL A 48 5.89 -1.88 0.43
CA VAL A 48 6.03 -0.94 1.55
C VAL A 48 6.99 0.20 1.21
N LYS A 49 8.10 -0.06 0.51
CA LYS A 49 9.04 1.00 0.09
C LYS A 49 8.43 1.92 -0.96
N GLU A 50 7.69 1.38 -1.91
CA GLU A 50 7.00 2.14 -2.94
C GLU A 50 5.92 3.03 -2.33
N LEU A 51 5.08 2.49 -1.44
CA LEU A 51 4.06 3.24 -0.71
C LEU A 51 4.68 4.35 0.16
N ASN A 52 5.77 4.08 0.87
CA ASN A 52 6.45 5.11 1.67
C ASN A 52 7.06 6.21 0.79
N LYS A 53 7.57 5.86 -0.40
CA LYS A 53 8.08 6.84 -1.36
C LYS A 53 6.94 7.72 -1.87
N GLU A 54 5.80 7.12 -2.21
CA GLU A 54 4.61 7.84 -2.64
C GLU A 54 4.08 8.78 -1.55
N ILE A 55 4.03 8.33 -0.29
CA ILE A 55 3.69 9.17 0.86
C ILE A 55 4.66 10.36 0.96
N SER A 56 5.98 10.13 0.93
CA SER A 56 6.97 11.21 0.96
C SER A 56 6.80 12.20 -0.21
N ASP A 57 6.49 11.70 -1.41
CA ASP A 57 6.32 12.55 -2.59
C ASP A 57 5.02 13.36 -2.52
N ILE A 58 3.95 12.79 -1.95
CA ILE A 58 2.70 13.49 -1.63
C ILE A 58 2.92 14.51 -0.51
N GLU A 59 3.67 14.18 0.54
CA GLU A 59 4.02 15.10 1.63
C GLU A 59 4.81 16.29 1.13
N LYS A 60 5.80 16.09 0.23
CA LYS A 60 6.54 17.19 -0.41
C LYS A 60 5.64 18.04 -1.31
N GLN A 61 4.67 17.44 -1.97
CA GLN A 61 3.66 18.19 -2.74
C GLN A 61 2.72 18.94 -1.80
N LEU A 62 2.32 18.34 -0.68
CA LEU A 62 1.54 18.97 0.37
C LEU A 62 2.33 20.09 1.05
N GLU A 63 3.63 20.02 1.24
CA GLU A 63 4.39 21.18 1.74
C GLU A 63 4.38 22.34 0.75
N LYS A 64 4.40 22.05 -0.56
CA LYS A 64 4.25 23.05 -1.61
C LYS A 64 2.83 23.62 -1.68
N VAL A 65 1.81 22.78 -1.48
CA VAL A 65 0.37 23.12 -1.53
C VAL A 65 -0.16 23.64 -0.19
N ASN A 66 0.48 23.34 0.94
CA ASN A 66 0.23 23.94 2.26
C ASN A 66 1.08 25.19 2.45
N SER A 67 1.75 25.67 1.39
CA SER A 67 2.23 27.05 1.39
C SER A 67 1.03 27.96 1.66
N LEU A 68 1.24 28.92 2.55
CA LEU A 68 0.21 29.86 3.02
C LEU A 68 -0.60 30.45 1.84
N GLU A 69 0.05 30.61 0.70
CA GLU A 69 -0.49 31.13 -0.56
C GLU A 69 -1.64 30.28 -1.15
N PHE A 70 -1.54 28.95 -1.14
CA PHE A 70 -2.61 28.10 -1.69
C PHE A 70 -3.81 28.01 -0.74
N ILE A 71 -3.56 27.94 0.58
CA ILE A 71 -4.63 28.02 1.59
C ILE A 71 -5.34 29.38 1.49
N GLU A 72 -4.60 30.47 1.35
CA GLU A 72 -5.14 31.82 1.12
C GLU A 72 -5.96 31.88 -0.18
N LYS A 73 -5.48 31.24 -1.26
CA LYS A 73 -6.18 31.19 -2.55
C LYS A 73 -7.50 30.44 -2.47
N ILE A 74 -7.56 29.28 -1.81
CA ILE A 74 -8.81 28.53 -1.62
C ILE A 74 -9.76 29.29 -0.70
N ALA A 75 -9.26 29.84 0.41
CA ALA A 75 -10.07 30.63 1.34
C ALA A 75 -10.69 31.86 0.67
N ARG A 76 -9.96 32.57 -0.20
CA ARG A 76 -10.48 33.72 -0.97
C ARG A 76 -11.45 33.30 -2.09
N LYS A 77 -11.19 32.20 -2.79
CA LYS A 77 -12.00 31.76 -3.94
C LYS A 77 -13.30 31.06 -3.54
N GLU A 78 -13.19 30.04 -2.69
CA GLU A 78 -14.31 29.16 -2.34
C GLU A 78 -15.08 29.69 -1.13
N LEU A 79 -14.37 30.23 -0.14
CA LEU A 79 -14.97 30.67 1.13
C LEU A 79 -15.18 32.19 1.21
N LYS A 80 -14.74 32.95 0.19
CA LYS A 80 -14.74 34.43 0.17
C LYS A 80 -14.16 35.06 1.45
N MET A 81 -13.24 34.36 2.13
CA MET A 81 -12.62 34.81 3.36
C MET A 81 -11.53 35.85 3.07
N VAL A 82 -11.43 36.86 3.93
CA VAL A 82 -10.42 37.91 3.89
C VAL A 82 -9.74 38.04 5.25
N LYS A 83 -8.53 38.60 5.29
CA LYS A 83 -7.84 38.81 6.57
C LYS A 83 -8.64 39.79 7.45
N PRO A 84 -8.51 39.76 8.79
CA PRO A 84 -9.30 40.63 9.70
C PRO A 84 -9.24 42.13 9.39
N ASN A 85 -8.21 42.58 8.67
CA ASN A 85 -7.98 43.98 8.30
C ASN A 85 -8.23 44.27 6.81
N GLU A 86 -8.91 43.39 6.07
CA GLU A 86 -9.23 43.54 4.64
C GLU A 86 -10.75 43.62 4.42
N ILE A 87 -11.20 44.41 3.45
CA ILE A 87 -12.62 44.58 3.10
C ILE A 87 -12.92 44.07 1.69
N ILE A 88 -14.06 43.39 1.52
CA ILE A 88 -14.53 42.87 0.23
C ILE A 88 -15.33 43.97 -0.48
N TYR A 89 -14.91 44.36 -1.68
CA TYR A 89 -15.71 45.22 -2.56
C TYR A 89 -16.55 44.36 -3.50
N ILE A 90 -17.88 44.52 -3.42
CA ILE A 90 -18.84 43.90 -4.34
C ILE A 90 -19.42 45.01 -5.22
N ASP A 91 -19.16 44.94 -6.53
CA ASP A 91 -19.69 45.90 -7.50
C ASP A 91 -21.12 45.51 -7.91
N LYS A 92 -22.11 46.15 -7.27
CA LYS A 92 -23.53 45.89 -7.50
C LYS A 92 -23.98 46.10 -8.95
N ASN A 93 -23.27 46.94 -9.71
CA ASN A 93 -23.62 47.22 -11.11
C ASN A 93 -23.34 46.04 -12.06
N LYS A 94 -22.60 45.02 -11.61
CA LYS A 94 -22.39 43.76 -12.34
C LYS A 94 -23.44 42.70 -12.01
N GLU A 95 -23.87 42.62 -10.76
CA GLU A 95 -24.88 41.64 -10.31
C GLU A 95 -26.23 41.89 -10.99
N ASP A 96 -26.65 43.16 -11.11
CA ASP A 96 -27.89 43.55 -11.80
C ASP A 96 -27.91 43.19 -13.31
N LYS A 97 -26.75 42.94 -13.93
CA LYS A 97 -26.65 42.53 -15.34
C LYS A 97 -26.71 41.02 -15.52
N GLU A 98 -26.19 40.25 -14.56
CA GLU A 98 -26.24 38.78 -14.61
C GLU A 98 -27.62 38.25 -14.21
N GLU A 99 -28.29 38.90 -13.26
CA GLU A 99 -29.67 38.53 -12.86
C GLU A 99 -30.69 38.80 -13.98
N LYS A 100 -30.51 39.88 -14.75
CA LYS A 100 -31.41 40.22 -15.87
C LYS A 100 -31.21 39.32 -17.08
N ASN A 101 -29.98 38.88 -17.37
CA ASN A 101 -29.73 38.00 -18.51
C ASN A 101 -30.31 36.59 -18.32
N ASN A 102 -30.40 36.09 -17.09
CA ASN A 102 -30.96 34.76 -16.79
C ASN A 102 -32.50 34.72 -16.78
N PHE A 103 -33.19 35.86 -16.81
CA PHE A 103 -34.65 35.94 -16.82
C PHE A 103 -35.25 36.23 -18.21
N THR A 104 -34.41 36.43 -19.23
CA THR A 104 -34.84 36.76 -20.61
C THR A 104 -34.66 35.62 -21.61
N GLU A 105 -34.21 34.44 -21.17
CA GLU A 105 -34.03 33.24 -22.01
C GLU A 105 -35.06 32.12 -21.71
N GLU A 106 -36.29 32.47 -21.33
CA GLU A 106 -37.47 31.59 -21.43
C GLU A 106 -38.52 32.16 -22.39
#